data_AF-A0AB39MPX0-F1
#
_entry.id   AF-A0AB39MPX0-F1
#
_cell.length_a   1.000
_cell.length_b   1.000
_cell.length_c   1.000
_cell.angle_alpha   90.00
_cell.angle_beta   90.00
_cell.angle_gamma   90.00
#
_symmetry.space_group_name_H-M   'P 1'
#
loop_
_entity.id
_entity.type
_entity.pdbx_description
1 polymer ?
#
loop_
_entity_poly.entity_id
_entity_poly.type
_entity_poly.pdbx_seq_one_letter_code
_entity_poly.pdbx_strand_id
1 'polypeptide(L)' 'MSKSIVWLVGTALIALAIYYFIGVDQGAVSVFGNDMHVHEFVHDARHFLGFPCH' A
#
# COMPACT_ATOMS: atom_id res chain seq x y z
N MET A 1 -26.18 -12.48 -4.84
CA MET A 1 -24.81 -12.03 -5.17
C MET A 1 -23.90 -13.25 -5.18
N SER A 2 -23.11 -13.48 -6.25
CA SER A 2 -22.20 -14.62 -6.28
C SER A 2 -21.14 -14.48 -5.20
N LYS A 3 -20.81 -15.57 -4.49
CA LYS A 3 -19.73 -15.60 -3.49
C LYS A 3 -18.42 -15.05 -4.05
N SER A 4 -18.12 -15.32 -5.33
CA SER A 4 -16.93 -14.82 -6.01
C SER A 4 -16.93 -13.30 -6.14
N ILE A 5 -18.08 -12.67 -6.38
CA ILE A 5 -18.20 -11.21 -6.47
C ILE A 5 -17.89 -10.57 -5.12
N VAL A 6 -18.40 -11.14 -4.03
CA VAL A 6 -18.12 -10.65 -2.67
C VAL A 6 -16.62 -10.71 -2.37
N TRP A 7 -15.97 -11.84 -2.71
CA TRP A 7 -14.53 -11.98 -2.52
C TRP A 7 -13.72 -11.03 -3.41
N LEU A 8 -14.05 -10.90 -4.68
CA LEU A 8 -13.34 -10.00 -5.59
C LEU A 8 -13.42 -8.55 -5.12
N VAL A 9 -14.63 -8.07 -4.79
CA VAL A 9 -14.83 -6.70 -4.31
C VAL A 9 -14.14 -6.49 -2.97
N GLY A 10 -14.28 -7.43 -2.03
CA GLY A 10 -13.63 -7.34 -0.72
C GLY A 10 -12.10 -7.25 -0.85
N THR A 11 -11.50 -8.15 -1.62
CA THR A 11 -10.04 -8.16 -1.84
C THR A 11 -9.57 -6.89 -2.55
N ALA A 12 -10.31 -6.41 -3.56
CA ALA A 12 -9.96 -5.17 -4.26
C ALA A 12 -9.96 -3.96 -3.32
N LEU A 13 -10.99 -3.82 -2.48
CA LEU A 13 -11.09 -2.74 -1.51
C LEU A 13 -9.95 -2.80 -0.48
N ILE A 14 -9.62 -3.99 0.01
CA ILE A 14 -8.50 -4.18 0.95
C ILE A 14 -7.17 -3.84 0.30
N ALA A 15 -6.94 -4.29 -0.94
CA ALA A 15 -5.72 -3.98 -1.68
C ALA A 15 -5.55 -2.47 -1.90
N LEU A 16 -6.64 -1.77 -2.26
CA LEU A 16 -6.66 -0.32 -2.39
C LEU A 16 -6.39 0.39 -1.05
N ALA A 17 -6.96 -0.10 0.05
CA ALA A 17 -6.72 0.47 1.37
C ALA A 17 -5.26 0.32 1.81
N ILE A 18 -4.64 -0.85 1.57
CA ILE A 18 -3.21 -1.08 1.85
C ILE A 18 -2.34 -0.18 0.98
N TYR A 19 -2.64 -0.08 -0.31
CA TYR A 19 -1.91 0.79 -1.24
C TYR A 19 -1.98 2.26 -0.82
N TYR A 20 -3.18 2.74 -0.46
CA TYR A 20 -3.38 4.09 0.08
C TYR A 20 -2.56 4.30 1.36
N PHE A 21 -2.62 3.37 2.30
CA PHE A 21 -1.90 3.49 3.57
C PHE A 21 -0.39 3.57 3.37
N ILE A 22 0.20 2.69 2.55
CA ILE A 22 1.66 2.68 2.33
C ILE A 22 2.10 3.88 1.48
N GLY A 23 1.37 4.20 0.42
CA GLY A 23 1.80 5.18 -0.58
C GLY A 23 1.43 6.63 -0.24
N VAL A 24 0.26 6.85 0.35
CA VAL A 24 -0.28 8.19 0.61
C VAL A 24 -0.10 8.58 2.06
N ASP A 25 -0.62 7.78 2.99
CA ASP A 25 -0.47 8.07 4.41
C ASP A 25 0.99 7.93 4.82
N GLN A 26 1.56 6.74 4.85
CA GLN A 26 2.95 6.55 5.27
C GLN A 26 3.99 7.09 4.27
N GLY A 27 3.57 7.58 3.10
CA GLY A 27 4.45 8.06 2.03
C GLY A 27 4.26 9.54 1.74
N ALA A 28 3.59 9.83 0.63
CA ALA A 28 3.61 11.15 0.00
C ALA A 28 3.09 12.31 0.85
N VAL A 29 2.15 12.06 1.78
CA VAL A 29 1.45 13.11 2.52
C VAL A 29 1.61 12.99 4.04
N SER A 30 1.81 11.79 4.61
CA SER A 30 1.83 11.61 6.07
C SER A 30 0.59 12.20 6.73
N VAL A 31 -0.58 11.66 6.35
CA VAL A 31 -1.88 12.23 6.74
C VAL A 31 -2.07 12.21 8.26
N PHE A 32 -1.60 11.16 8.94
CA PHE A 32 -1.71 11.01 10.39
C PHE A 32 -0.44 11.38 11.20
N GLY A 33 0.60 11.96 10.60
CA GLY A 33 1.83 12.29 11.33
C GLY A 33 2.94 12.86 10.46
N ASN A 34 4.18 12.88 10.97
CA ASN A 34 5.38 13.05 10.15
C ASN A 34 6.16 11.73 10.24
N ASP A 35 5.50 10.66 9.81
CA ASP A 35 5.93 9.28 9.97
C ASP A 35 5.88 8.53 8.64
N MET A 36 6.97 7.81 8.35
CA MET A 36 7.18 7.16 7.05
C MET A 36 7.82 5.78 7.13
N HIS A 37 7.99 5.22 8.34
CA HIS A 37 8.78 3.99 8.52
C HIS A 37 8.21 2.82 7.72
N VAL A 38 6.89 2.73 7.59
CA VAL A 38 6.24 1.68 6.79
C VAL A 38 6.52 1.88 5.30
N HIS A 39 6.50 3.12 4.80
CA HIS A 39 6.80 3.40 3.40
C HIS A 39 8.24 3.07 3.08
N GLU A 40 9.19 3.53 3.89
CA GLU A 40 10.61 3.27 3.65
C GLU A 40 10.94 1.77 3.75
N PHE A 41 10.34 1.04 4.70
CA PHE A 41 10.50 -0.41 4.77
C PHE A 41 10.03 -1.12 3.48
N VAL A 42 8.84 -0.77 2.97
CA VAL A 42 8.30 -1.37 1.74
C VAL A 42 9.06 -0.90 0.50
N HIS A 43 9.49 0.35 0.49
CA HIS A 43 10.31 0.95 -0.57
C HIS A 43 11.67 0.27 -0.67
N ASP A 44 12.33 0.02 0.45
CA ASP A 44 13.60 -0.70 0.51
C ASP A 44 13.45 -2.19 0.14
N ALA A 45 12.35 -2.84 0.55
CA ALA A 45 12.08 -4.21 0.12
C ALA A 45 11.91 -4.31 -1.41
N ARG A 46 11.32 -3.30 -2.05
CA ARG A 46 11.21 -3.22 -3.51
C ARG A 46 12.59 -3.08 -4.17
N HIS A 47 13.48 -2.27 -3.60
CA HIS A 47 14.87 -2.18 -4.06
C HIS A 47 15.64 -3.49 -3.86
N PHE A 48 15.45 -4.16 -2.73
CA PHE A 48 16.04 -5.47 -2.46
C PHE A 48 15.63 -6.52 -3.50
N LEU A 49 14.39 -6.45 -4.00
CA LEU A 49 13.88 -7.29 -5.09
C LEU A 49 14.33 -6.83 -6.49
N GLY A 50 15.16 -5.78 -6.59
CA GLY A 50 15.75 -5.29 -7.84
C GLY A 50 14.85 -4.37 -8.67
N PHE A 51 13.73 -3.92 -8.14
CA PHE A 51 12.86 -2.97 -8.84
C PHE A 51 13.39 -1.54 -8.67
N PRO A 52 13.50 -0.74 -9.75
CA PRO A 52 14.05 0.61 -9.68
C PRO A 52 13.05 1.64 -9.13
N CYS A 53 13.50 2.61 -8.32
CA CYS A 53 12.77 3.86 -8.03
C CYS A 53 13.34 5.05 -8.83
N HIS A 54 12.64 6.19 -8.76
CA HIS A 54 13.05 7.47 -9.36
C HIS A 54 13.90 8.27 -8.38
#